data_AF-A0A502DJP6-F1
#
_entry.id   AF-A0A502DJP6-F1
#
_cell.length_a   1.000
_cell.length_b   1.000
_cell.length_c   1.000
_cell.angle_alpha   90.00
_cell.angle_beta   90.00
_cell.angle_gamma   90.00
#
_symmetry.space_group_name_H-M   'P 1'
#
loop_
_entity.id
_entity.type
_entity.pdbx_description
1 polymer ?
#
loop_
_entity_poly.entity_id
_entity_poly.type
_entity_poly.pdbx_seq_one_letter_code
_entity_poly.pdbx_strand_id
1 'polypeptide(L)'
;MPLLLEDYLVSADLLFVGMNPSFSRQAVEKILRVAVPDSPDVDAFFTWDAALDGKSLERRIAEVACFETTARVVYNPYFRPLERFAKRVGAKTQAHIDMFLMRHTSQKALQKTHGATFNKLSPFAREQFELFRYTLEAMDPKVVVVVNAGASDIALEGLGLTSADNGRSYYWDKLPAARFFLSGMLSGQRALDTYSRVRLELDVKAALQEARS
;
A
#
# COMPACT_ATOMS: atom_id res chain seq x y z
N MET A 1 -7.60 -1.47 12.44
CA MET A 1 -8.66 -1.43 11.44
C MET A 1 -8.23 -2.30 10.27
N PRO A 2 -8.96 -3.39 9.97
CA PRO A 2 -8.60 -4.29 8.89
C PRO A 2 -8.71 -3.60 7.53
N LEU A 3 -7.93 -4.08 6.58
CA LEU A 3 -7.93 -3.65 5.20
C LEU A 3 -8.31 -4.82 4.33
N LEU A 4 -9.28 -4.60 3.45
CA LEU A 4 -9.67 -5.58 2.45
C LEU A 4 -9.37 -5.00 1.06
N LEU A 5 -8.73 -5.83 0.26
CA LEU A 5 -8.55 -5.60 -1.17
C LEU A 5 -9.55 -6.51 -1.87
N GLU A 6 -10.62 -5.93 -2.39
CA GLU A 6 -11.66 -6.68 -3.10
C GLU A 6 -11.10 -7.31 -4.38
N ASP A 7 -10.37 -6.51 -5.16
CA ASP A 7 -9.71 -6.91 -6.40
C ASP A 7 -8.31 -6.30 -6.48
N TYR A 8 -7.40 -7.01 -7.15
CA TYR A 8 -6.09 -6.46 -7.54
C TYR A 8 -5.88 -6.55 -9.05
N LEU A 9 -5.18 -5.56 -9.58
CA LEU A 9 -4.88 -5.48 -11.00
C LEU A 9 -3.62 -6.30 -11.33
N VAL A 10 -3.78 -7.31 -12.17
CA VAL A 10 -2.66 -8.09 -12.72
C VAL A 10 -2.00 -7.31 -13.87
N SER A 11 -0.67 -7.38 -13.93
CA SER A 11 0.18 -6.74 -14.94
C SER A 11 0.00 -5.23 -15.03
N ALA A 12 -0.18 -4.57 -13.87
CA ALA A 12 -0.20 -3.11 -13.81
C ALA A 12 1.12 -2.53 -14.33
N ASP A 13 1.04 -1.43 -15.10
CA ASP A 13 2.24 -0.68 -15.51
C ASP A 13 2.99 -0.19 -14.26
N LEU A 14 2.25 0.34 -13.28
CA LEU A 14 2.81 0.90 -12.05
C LEU A 14 2.03 0.42 -10.81
N LEU A 15 2.73 -0.20 -9.86
CA LEU A 15 2.20 -0.55 -8.56
C LEU A 15 2.82 0.33 -7.47
N PHE A 16 1.97 1.00 -6.69
CA PHE A 16 2.40 1.64 -5.46
C PHE A 16 2.26 0.67 -4.28
N VAL A 17 3.30 0.57 -3.46
CA VAL A 17 3.28 -0.19 -2.21
C VAL A 17 3.37 0.78 -1.03
N GLY A 18 2.30 0.83 -0.24
CA GLY A 18 2.20 1.66 0.94
C GLY A 18 2.47 0.91 2.26
N MET A 19 2.25 1.64 3.35
CA MET A 19 2.28 1.12 4.71
C MET A 19 1.04 1.62 5.48
N ASN A 20 -0.13 1.44 4.87
CA ASN A 20 -1.46 1.79 5.38
C ASN A 20 -1.59 3.26 5.77
N PRO A 21 -2.19 4.14 4.94
CA PRO A 21 -2.29 5.55 5.32
C PRO A 21 -3.01 5.71 6.66
N SER A 22 -2.42 6.43 7.61
CA SER A 22 -3.11 6.69 8.88
C SER A 22 -4.25 7.67 8.62
N PHE A 23 -5.49 7.24 8.86
CA PHE A 23 -6.66 8.12 8.76
C PHE A 23 -6.90 8.83 10.09
N SER A 24 -7.20 10.13 10.03
CA SER A 24 -7.73 10.82 11.20
C SER A 24 -9.14 10.32 11.49
N ARG A 25 -9.59 10.42 12.75
CA ARG A 25 -10.96 10.01 13.13
C ARG A 25 -12.02 10.69 12.25
N GLN A 26 -11.85 11.99 11.98
CA GLN A 26 -12.72 12.76 11.08
C GLN A 26 -12.73 12.21 9.64
N ALA A 27 -11.58 11.75 9.13
CA ALA A 27 -11.51 11.15 7.81
C ALA A 27 -12.26 9.80 7.78
N VAL A 28 -12.07 8.96 8.81
CA VAL A 28 -12.79 7.69 8.95
C VAL A 28 -14.30 7.91 9.03
N GLU A 29 -14.75 8.85 9.86
CA GLU A 29 -16.18 9.21 9.98
C GLU A 29 -16.75 9.69 8.65
N LYS A 30 -16.02 10.53 7.92
CA LYS A 30 -16.44 11.02 6.61
C LYS A 30 -16.57 9.89 5.59
N ILE A 31 -15.61 8.96 5.55
CA ILE A 31 -15.63 7.83 4.62
C ILE A 31 -16.78 6.89 4.99
N LEU A 32 -16.97 6.56 6.27
CA LEU A 32 -18.06 5.69 6.73
C LEU A 32 -19.43 6.24 6.36
N ARG A 33 -19.68 7.54 6.56
CA ARG A 33 -20.96 8.16 6.19
C ARG A 33 -21.31 8.03 4.71
N VAL A 34 -20.31 7.91 3.84
CA VAL A 34 -20.50 7.74 2.39
C VAL A 34 -20.60 6.27 2.02
N ALA A 35 -19.71 5.43 2.56
CA ALA A 35 -19.61 4.01 2.22
C ALA A 35 -20.77 3.19 2.81
N VAL A 36 -21.13 3.46 4.06
CA VAL A 36 -22.10 2.70 4.83
C VAL A 36 -22.93 3.69 5.68
N PRO A 37 -23.93 4.36 5.08
CA PRO A 37 -24.67 5.46 5.74
C PRO A 37 -25.34 5.07 7.07
N ASP A 38 -25.79 3.82 7.17
CA ASP A 38 -26.45 3.26 8.36
C ASP A 38 -25.46 2.55 9.30
N SER A 39 -24.16 2.78 9.14
CA SER A 39 -23.13 2.14 9.95
C SER A 39 -23.28 2.49 11.44
N PRO A 40 -22.97 1.56 12.36
CA PRO A 40 -22.70 1.90 13.75
C PRO A 40 -21.53 2.90 13.84
N ASP A 41 -21.28 3.42 15.04
CA ASP A 41 -20.13 4.31 15.27
C ASP A 41 -18.80 3.67 14.81
N VAL A 42 -17.80 4.51 14.56
CA VAL A 42 -16.50 4.12 14.00
C VAL A 42 -15.85 2.97 14.77
N ASP A 43 -15.95 2.99 16.10
CA ASP A 43 -15.24 2.05 16.96
C ASP A 43 -15.93 0.67 16.92
N ALA A 44 -17.26 0.66 16.91
CA ALA A 44 -18.05 -0.56 16.73
C ALA A 44 -17.88 -1.16 15.32
N PHE A 45 -17.76 -0.34 14.27
CA PHE A 45 -17.66 -0.81 12.88
C PHE A 45 -16.43 -1.70 12.62
N PHE A 46 -15.29 -1.40 13.24
CA PHE A 46 -14.03 -2.12 13.01
C PHE A 46 -13.71 -3.19 14.06
N THR A 47 -14.64 -3.45 14.98
CA THR A 47 -14.50 -4.53 15.97
C THR A 47 -14.94 -5.85 15.34
N TRP A 48 -14.05 -6.85 15.40
CA TRP A 48 -14.32 -8.22 14.93
C TRP A 48 -14.54 -9.11 16.15
N ASP A 49 -15.74 -9.66 16.28
CA ASP A 49 -16.12 -10.57 17.38
C ASP A 49 -16.08 -12.02 16.89
N ALA A 50 -15.58 -12.92 17.73
CA ALA A 50 -15.58 -14.36 17.51
C ALA A 50 -16.99 -14.96 17.43
N ALA A 51 -18.02 -14.23 17.86
CA ALA A 51 -19.43 -14.64 17.79
C ALA A 51 -20.13 -14.34 16.45
N LEU A 52 -19.44 -13.78 15.46
CA LEU A 52 -20.05 -13.50 14.15
C LEU A 52 -20.46 -14.80 13.45
N ASP A 53 -21.74 -14.95 13.14
CA ASP A 53 -22.21 -16.03 12.26
C ASP A 53 -21.76 -15.78 10.80
N GLY A 54 -21.88 -16.82 9.95
CA GLY A 54 -21.39 -16.75 8.56
C GLY A 54 -21.99 -15.58 7.77
N LYS A 55 -23.28 -15.29 7.97
CA LYS A 55 -23.97 -14.18 7.27
C LYS A 55 -23.48 -12.81 7.75
N SER A 56 -23.26 -12.66 9.06
CA SER A 56 -22.76 -11.43 9.65
C SER A 56 -21.32 -11.18 9.24
N LEU A 57 -20.52 -12.24 9.10
CA LEU A 57 -19.16 -12.17 8.58
C LEU A 57 -19.14 -11.71 7.11
N GLU A 58 -19.92 -12.34 6.23
CA GLU A 58 -20.02 -11.94 4.81
C GLU A 58 -20.44 -10.48 4.65
N ARG A 59 -21.47 -10.06 5.40
CA ARG A 59 -21.92 -8.67 5.43
C ARG A 59 -20.79 -7.74 5.87
N ARG A 60 -20.05 -8.08 6.92
CA ARG A 60 -18.95 -7.26 7.44
C ARG A 60 -17.81 -7.13 6.42
N ILE A 61 -17.47 -8.22 5.73
CA ILE A 61 -16.48 -8.22 4.66
C ILE A 61 -16.88 -7.23 3.56
N ALA A 62 -18.13 -7.30 3.10
CA ALA A 62 -18.65 -6.37 2.08
C ALA A 62 -18.64 -4.91 2.55
N GLU A 63 -19.04 -4.65 3.80
CA GLU A 63 -19.04 -3.29 4.37
C GLU A 63 -17.61 -2.71 4.47
N VAL A 64 -16.63 -3.51 4.94
CA VAL A 64 -15.22 -3.07 5.04
C VAL A 64 -14.61 -2.88 3.64
N ALA A 65 -14.93 -3.73 2.69
CA ALA A 65 -14.47 -3.57 1.32
C ALA A 65 -15.06 -2.30 0.66
N CYS A 66 -16.35 -2.04 0.86
CA CYS A 66 -16.99 -0.81 0.43
C CYS A 66 -16.34 0.44 1.05
N PHE A 67 -16.00 0.37 2.36
CA PHE A 67 -15.25 1.42 3.03
C PHE A 67 -13.89 1.68 2.35
N GLU A 68 -13.11 0.65 2.05
CA GLU A 68 -11.78 0.79 1.43
C GLU A 68 -11.86 1.33 0.00
N THR A 69 -12.82 0.85 -0.80
CA THR A 69 -13.09 1.38 -2.15
C THR A 69 -13.48 2.85 -2.08
N THR A 70 -14.35 3.22 -1.13
CA THR A 70 -14.75 4.63 -0.91
C THR A 70 -13.58 5.49 -0.43
N ALA A 71 -12.71 4.95 0.44
CA ALA A 71 -11.55 5.65 0.96
C ALA A 71 -10.60 6.09 -0.17
N ARG A 72 -10.40 5.24 -1.18
CA ARG A 72 -9.57 5.53 -2.36
C ARG A 72 -10.06 6.75 -3.14
N VAL A 73 -11.38 6.94 -3.21
CA VAL A 73 -12.02 8.05 -3.92
C VAL A 73 -12.09 9.31 -3.05
N VAL A 74 -12.43 9.17 -1.77
CA VAL A 74 -12.75 10.31 -0.90
C VAL A 74 -11.49 10.87 -0.24
N TYR A 75 -10.47 10.04 0.04
CA TYR A 75 -9.28 10.44 0.77
C TYR A 75 -8.17 11.00 -0.14
N ASN A 76 -8.51 12.10 -0.79
CA ASN A 76 -7.64 12.84 -1.70
C ASN A 76 -6.23 13.19 -1.18
N PRO A 77 -6.00 13.52 0.12
CA PRO A 77 -4.66 13.88 0.59
C PRO A 77 -3.60 12.81 0.35
N TYR A 78 -4.00 11.54 0.33
CA TYR A 78 -3.08 10.42 0.10
C TYR A 78 -3.10 9.92 -1.35
N PHE A 79 -4.29 9.63 -1.89
CA PHE A 79 -4.40 8.96 -3.20
C PHE A 79 -4.17 9.87 -4.40
N ARG A 80 -4.60 11.13 -4.34
CA ARG A 80 -4.42 12.10 -5.44
C ARG A 80 -2.94 12.35 -5.80
N PRO A 81 -2.00 12.45 -4.82
CA PRO A 81 -0.57 12.44 -5.11
C PRO A 81 -0.09 11.22 -5.92
N LEU A 82 -0.57 10.01 -5.61
CA LEU A 82 -0.22 8.79 -6.34
C LEU A 82 -0.73 8.85 -7.78
N GLU A 83 -1.99 9.26 -7.98
CA GLU A 83 -2.59 9.44 -9.31
C GLU A 83 -1.82 10.46 -10.15
N ARG A 84 -1.44 11.60 -9.55
CA ARG A 84 -0.64 12.62 -10.22
C ARG A 84 0.74 12.11 -10.60
N PHE A 85 1.37 11.35 -9.72
CA PHE A 85 2.66 10.71 -9.99
C PHE A 85 2.53 9.74 -11.18
N ALA A 86 1.57 8.81 -11.14
CA ALA A 86 1.31 7.85 -12.22
C ALA A 86 1.09 8.54 -13.58
N LYS A 87 0.30 9.63 -13.60
CA LYS A 87 0.06 10.41 -14.81
C LYS A 87 1.33 11.08 -15.34
N ARG A 88 2.18 11.61 -14.48
CA ARG A 88 3.43 12.30 -14.88
C ARG A 88 4.46 11.35 -15.48
N VAL A 89 4.56 10.16 -14.93
CA VAL A 89 5.47 9.11 -15.45
C VAL A 89 4.89 8.40 -16.66
N GLY A 90 3.62 8.64 -17.01
CA GLY A 90 2.97 8.10 -18.20
C GLY A 90 2.57 6.62 -18.06
N ALA A 91 2.28 6.16 -16.85
CA ALA A 91 1.71 4.84 -16.61
C ALA A 91 0.28 4.77 -17.21
N LYS A 92 -0.03 3.71 -17.98
CA LYS A 92 -1.38 3.52 -18.55
C LYS A 92 -2.33 2.94 -17.52
N THR A 93 -1.83 2.05 -16.67
CA THR A 93 -2.55 1.44 -15.57
C THR A 93 -1.77 1.64 -14.28
N GLN A 94 -2.47 1.81 -13.17
CA GLN A 94 -1.84 1.93 -11.85
C GLN A 94 -2.67 1.20 -10.79
N ALA A 95 -1.99 0.64 -9.82
CA ALA A 95 -2.61 0.00 -8.66
C ALA A 95 -1.91 0.44 -7.37
N HIS A 96 -2.58 0.20 -6.25
CA HIS A 96 -2.02 0.46 -4.93
C HIS A 96 -2.41 -0.66 -3.97
N ILE A 97 -1.42 -1.26 -3.34
CA ILE A 97 -1.57 -2.21 -2.23
C ILE A 97 -0.76 -1.72 -1.04
N ASP A 98 -1.10 -2.21 0.12
CA ASP A 98 -0.30 -1.98 1.32
C ASP A 98 0.38 -3.27 1.77
N MET A 99 1.57 -3.14 2.36
CA MET A 99 2.38 -4.28 2.82
C MET A 99 1.73 -5.07 3.97
N PHE A 100 0.91 -4.41 4.79
CA PHE A 100 0.22 -5.03 5.92
C PHE A 100 -1.28 -4.77 5.79
N LEU A 101 -2.12 -5.71 6.20
CA LEU A 101 -3.58 -5.61 6.09
C LEU A 101 -4.24 -5.01 7.35
N MET A 102 -3.45 -4.35 8.19
CA MET A 102 -3.91 -3.72 9.42
C MET A 102 -3.49 -2.26 9.51
N ARG A 103 -4.49 -1.36 9.44
CA ARG A 103 -4.32 0.08 9.66
C ARG A 103 -4.29 0.39 11.16
N HIS A 104 -3.24 1.09 11.56
CA HIS A 104 -3.07 1.62 12.91
C HIS A 104 -3.25 3.15 12.93
N THR A 105 -3.73 3.66 14.06
CA THR A 105 -3.92 5.10 14.30
C THR A 105 -2.63 5.81 14.75
N SER A 106 -1.58 5.05 15.10
CA SER A 106 -0.27 5.61 15.46
C SER A 106 0.89 4.74 15.02
N GLN A 107 2.02 5.38 14.69
CA GLN A 107 3.26 4.71 14.30
C GLN A 107 3.86 3.88 15.44
N LYS A 108 3.69 4.31 16.71
CA LYS A 108 4.11 3.53 17.89
C LYS A 108 3.32 2.23 18.02
N ALA A 109 2.01 2.28 17.80
CA ALA A 109 1.18 1.07 17.79
C ALA A 109 1.59 0.12 16.66
N LEU A 110 1.85 0.67 15.46
CA LEU A 110 2.33 -0.13 14.33
C LEU A 110 3.67 -0.82 14.64
N GLN A 111 4.66 -0.10 15.18
CA GLN A 111 5.96 -0.69 15.54
C GLN A 111 5.84 -1.76 16.63
N LYS A 112 4.96 -1.55 17.62
CA LYS A 112 4.73 -2.54 18.68
C LYS A 112 4.08 -3.82 18.13
N THR A 113 3.12 -3.68 17.22
CA THR A 113 2.39 -4.82 16.64
C THR A 113 3.18 -5.52 15.55
N HIS A 114 3.88 -4.78 14.71
CA HIS A 114 4.51 -5.32 13.50
C HIS A 114 6.02 -5.48 13.61
N GLY A 115 6.71 -4.71 14.44
CA GLY A 115 8.17 -4.61 14.40
C GLY A 115 8.64 -3.41 13.56
N ALA A 116 9.87 -2.95 13.80
CA ALA A 116 10.42 -1.77 13.14
C ALA A 116 11.29 -2.09 11.90
N THR A 117 11.76 -3.32 11.78
CA THR A 117 12.62 -3.81 10.69
C THR A 117 12.21 -5.25 10.34
N PHE A 118 12.63 -5.76 9.17
CA PHE A 118 12.24 -7.10 8.73
C PHE A 118 12.63 -8.18 9.76
N ASN A 119 13.88 -8.11 10.28
CA ASN A 119 14.36 -9.05 11.29
C ASN A 119 13.62 -8.98 12.63
N LYS A 120 12.94 -7.86 12.91
CA LYS A 120 12.16 -7.64 14.13
C LYS A 120 10.66 -7.80 13.90
N LEU A 121 10.23 -8.33 12.74
CA LEU A 121 8.81 -8.54 12.50
C LEU A 121 8.24 -9.55 13.51
N SER A 122 7.08 -9.20 14.07
CA SER A 122 6.29 -10.13 14.89
C SER A 122 5.80 -11.32 14.05
N PRO A 123 5.44 -12.46 14.65
CA PRO A 123 4.87 -13.58 13.90
C PRO A 123 3.68 -13.16 13.02
N PHE A 124 2.77 -12.35 13.55
CA PHE A 124 1.62 -11.84 12.81
C PHE A 124 2.01 -10.95 11.62
N ALA A 125 3.04 -10.11 11.75
CA ALA A 125 3.50 -9.28 10.65
C ALA A 125 4.28 -10.08 9.60
N ARG A 126 4.96 -11.16 10.00
CA ARG A 126 5.61 -12.08 9.06
C ARG A 126 4.58 -12.79 8.19
N GLU A 127 3.49 -13.30 8.76
CA GLU A 127 2.41 -13.91 7.98
C GLU A 127 1.80 -12.92 6.97
N GLN A 128 1.54 -11.67 7.40
CA GLN A 128 1.06 -10.64 6.48
C GLN A 128 2.08 -10.29 5.40
N PHE A 129 3.37 -10.27 5.73
CA PHE A 129 4.42 -10.03 4.75
C PHE A 129 4.49 -11.15 3.70
N GLU A 130 4.32 -12.41 4.09
CA GLU A 130 4.24 -13.52 3.15
C GLU A 130 2.99 -13.43 2.26
N LEU A 131 1.84 -13.03 2.81
CA LEU A 131 0.65 -12.71 1.99
C LEU A 131 0.92 -11.58 1.00
N PHE A 132 1.63 -10.53 1.43
CA PHE A 132 2.04 -9.45 0.55
C PHE A 132 2.95 -9.94 -0.59
N ARG A 133 3.92 -10.83 -0.29
CA ARG A 133 4.77 -11.46 -1.31
C ARG A 133 3.97 -12.22 -2.35
N TYR A 134 3.08 -13.11 -1.90
CA TYR A 134 2.22 -13.87 -2.81
C TYR A 134 1.32 -12.96 -3.65
N THR A 135 0.79 -11.90 -3.05
CA THR A 135 -0.02 -10.91 -3.76
C THR A 135 0.81 -10.19 -4.82
N LEU A 136 2.03 -9.77 -4.48
CA LEU A 136 2.93 -9.08 -5.39
C LEU A 136 3.32 -9.96 -6.59
N GLU A 137 3.65 -11.24 -6.35
CA GLU A 137 3.91 -12.23 -7.39
C GLU A 137 2.68 -12.44 -8.29
N ALA A 138 1.49 -12.58 -7.71
CA ALA A 138 0.25 -12.75 -8.45
C ALA A 138 -0.14 -11.51 -9.28
N MET A 139 0.20 -10.31 -8.80
CA MET A 139 -0.04 -9.06 -9.52
C MET A 139 0.92 -8.83 -10.69
N ASP A 140 2.11 -9.44 -10.68
CA ASP A 140 3.15 -9.31 -11.73
C ASP A 140 3.29 -7.89 -12.33
N PRO A 141 3.52 -6.85 -11.51
CA PRO A 141 3.61 -5.47 -11.99
C PRO A 141 4.91 -5.22 -12.76
N LYS A 142 4.88 -4.30 -13.73
CA LYS A 142 6.09 -3.91 -14.49
C LYS A 142 7.05 -3.04 -13.66
N VAL A 143 6.50 -2.09 -12.91
CA VAL A 143 7.27 -1.20 -12.03
C VAL A 143 6.58 -1.10 -10.68
N VAL A 144 7.36 -1.20 -9.61
CA VAL A 144 6.92 -1.08 -8.23
C VAL A 144 7.56 0.14 -7.59
N VAL A 145 6.76 0.99 -6.94
CA VAL A 145 7.26 2.11 -6.15
C VAL A 145 6.77 1.95 -4.71
N VAL A 146 7.71 1.73 -3.79
CA VAL A 146 7.41 1.65 -2.36
C VAL A 146 7.40 3.06 -1.78
N VAL A 147 6.21 3.56 -1.45
CA VAL A 147 5.96 4.97 -1.08
C VAL A 147 5.95 5.20 0.43
N ASN A 148 6.87 4.54 1.13
CA ASN A 148 7.06 4.65 2.56
C ASN A 148 8.45 4.13 2.94
N ALA A 149 9.21 4.90 3.73
CA ALA A 149 10.58 4.53 4.10
C ALA A 149 10.65 3.24 4.92
N GLY A 150 9.75 3.05 5.90
CA GLY A 150 9.72 1.83 6.71
C GLY A 150 9.31 0.60 5.91
N ALA A 151 8.34 0.74 5.00
CA ALA A 151 8.02 -0.34 4.07
C ALA A 151 9.17 -0.60 3.07
N SER A 152 9.92 0.43 2.68
CA SER A 152 11.07 0.29 1.79
C SER A 152 12.18 -0.53 2.46
N ASP A 153 12.50 -0.25 3.72
CA ASP A 153 13.49 -1.01 4.48
C ASP A 153 13.06 -2.48 4.64
N ILE A 154 11.77 -2.72 4.95
CA ILE A 154 11.21 -4.06 5.07
C ILE A 154 11.21 -4.79 3.72
N ALA A 155 10.85 -4.11 2.63
CA ALA A 155 10.85 -4.70 1.29
C ALA A 155 12.27 -5.05 0.84
N LEU A 156 13.24 -4.16 1.07
CA LEU A 156 14.65 -4.38 0.73
C LEU A 156 15.19 -5.65 1.38
N GLU A 157 15.03 -5.77 2.70
CA GLU A 157 15.50 -6.94 3.44
C GLU A 157 14.65 -8.19 3.18
N GLY A 158 13.33 -8.06 3.23
CA GLY A 158 12.40 -9.18 3.24
C GLY A 158 12.15 -9.82 1.87
N LEU A 159 12.23 -9.04 0.79
CA LEU A 159 12.21 -9.57 -0.57
C LEU A 159 13.62 -9.93 -1.04
N GLY A 160 14.67 -9.53 -0.32
CA GLY A 160 16.05 -9.71 -0.77
C GLY A 160 16.36 -8.91 -2.04
N LEU A 161 15.89 -7.65 -2.10
CA LEU A 161 16.05 -6.81 -3.27
C LEU A 161 17.53 -6.50 -3.53
N THR A 162 17.94 -6.58 -4.80
CA THR A 162 19.32 -6.30 -5.21
C THR A 162 19.36 -5.16 -6.21
N SER A 163 20.47 -4.42 -6.24
CA SER A 163 20.65 -3.28 -7.14
C SER A 163 22.00 -3.39 -7.85
N ALA A 164 21.97 -3.12 -9.16
CA ALA A 164 23.17 -3.00 -10.00
C ALA A 164 23.56 -1.53 -10.27
N ASP A 165 22.74 -0.57 -9.83
CA ASP A 165 22.84 0.86 -10.15
C ASP A 165 23.02 1.73 -8.90
N ASN A 166 23.72 1.20 -7.89
CA ASN A 166 24.01 1.87 -6.62
C ASN A 166 22.76 2.32 -5.85
N GLY A 167 21.70 1.51 -5.90
CA GLY A 167 20.46 1.72 -5.14
C GLY A 167 19.50 2.72 -5.78
N ARG A 168 19.69 3.07 -7.06
CA ARG A 168 18.72 3.90 -7.79
C ARG A 168 17.46 3.09 -8.15
N SER A 169 17.64 1.81 -8.47
CA SER A 169 16.57 0.84 -8.67
C SER A 169 16.99 -0.53 -8.16
N TYR A 170 15.98 -1.39 -7.97
CA TYR A 170 16.16 -2.71 -7.39
C TYR A 170 15.38 -3.77 -8.17
N TYR A 171 15.79 -5.01 -7.98
CA TYR A 171 15.20 -6.19 -8.60
C TYR A 171 14.94 -7.27 -7.55
N TRP A 172 13.88 -8.03 -7.80
CA TRP A 172 13.52 -9.20 -7.01
C TRP A 172 13.64 -10.46 -7.87
N ASP A 173 14.22 -11.54 -7.33
CA ASP A 173 14.44 -12.80 -8.06
C ASP A 173 13.14 -13.45 -8.55
N LYS A 174 12.04 -13.27 -7.80
CA LYS A 174 10.70 -13.78 -8.17
C LYS A 174 10.01 -12.96 -9.26
N LEU A 175 10.38 -11.69 -9.41
CA LEU A 175 9.85 -10.79 -10.44
C LEU A 175 11.01 -10.11 -11.18
N PRO A 176 11.81 -10.86 -11.96
CA PRO A 176 13.04 -10.35 -12.55
C PRO A 176 12.81 -9.26 -13.60
N ALA A 177 11.62 -9.21 -14.19
CA ALA A 177 11.22 -8.15 -15.13
C ALA A 177 10.73 -6.88 -14.41
N ALA A 178 10.33 -6.97 -13.15
CA ALA A 178 9.79 -5.85 -12.40
C ALA A 178 10.92 -5.01 -11.80
N ARG A 179 10.86 -3.70 -12.02
CA ARG A 179 11.82 -2.76 -11.41
C ARG A 179 11.21 -2.12 -10.17
N PHE A 180 11.95 -2.17 -9.07
CA PHE A 180 11.54 -1.63 -7.77
C PHE A 180 12.24 -0.31 -7.48
N PHE A 181 11.47 0.66 -7.01
CA PHE A 181 11.96 1.95 -6.51
C PHE A 181 11.56 2.11 -5.06
N LEU A 182 12.57 2.24 -4.20
CA LEU A 182 12.40 2.43 -2.77
C LEU A 182 12.36 3.93 -2.45
N SER A 183 11.39 4.37 -1.66
CA SER A 183 11.19 5.79 -1.44
C SER A 183 10.53 6.14 -0.11
N GLY A 184 10.61 7.43 0.22
CA GLY A 184 9.77 8.04 1.25
C GLY A 184 8.33 8.19 0.79
N MET A 185 7.54 8.93 1.57
CA MET A 185 6.15 9.19 1.21
C MET A 185 6.05 10.19 0.06
N LEU A 186 5.06 10.03 -0.82
CA LEU A 186 4.74 11.03 -1.85
C LEU A 186 3.87 12.18 -1.31
N SER A 187 3.31 12.01 -0.10
CA SER A 187 2.48 12.99 0.59
C SER A 187 2.57 12.84 2.11
N GLY A 188 2.07 13.84 2.85
CA GLY A 188 2.13 13.87 4.32
C GLY A 188 3.36 14.58 4.88
N GLN A 189 3.54 14.50 6.21
CA GLN A 189 4.51 15.32 6.95
C GLN A 189 5.99 15.05 6.59
N ARG A 190 6.31 13.84 6.15
CA ARG A 190 7.66 13.43 5.72
C ARG A 190 7.68 13.06 4.24
N ALA A 191 6.93 13.81 3.44
CA ALA A 191 6.95 13.63 2.00
C ALA A 191 8.31 14.02 1.41
N LEU A 192 8.66 13.42 0.28
CA LEU A 192 9.83 13.81 -0.50
C LEU A 192 9.83 15.32 -0.78
N ASP A 193 11.01 15.94 -0.76
CA ASP A 193 11.17 17.27 -1.32
C ASP A 193 10.89 17.25 -2.83
N THR A 194 10.58 18.44 -3.37
CA THR A 194 10.17 18.60 -4.77
C THR A 194 11.16 17.96 -5.75
N TYR A 195 12.46 18.11 -5.54
CA TYR A 195 13.46 17.66 -6.49
C TYR A 195 13.76 16.17 -6.35
N SER A 196 13.69 15.61 -5.14
CA SER A 196 13.76 14.16 -4.95
C SER A 196 12.56 13.44 -5.58
N ARG A 197 11.36 14.02 -5.49
CA ARG A 197 10.20 13.51 -6.23
C ARG A 197 10.39 13.58 -7.75
N VAL A 198 10.90 14.70 -8.28
CA VAL A 198 11.15 14.84 -9.72
C VAL A 198 12.16 13.80 -10.23
N ARG A 199 13.24 13.55 -9.48
CA ARG A 199 14.21 12.50 -9.82
C ARG A 199 13.55 11.12 -9.87
N LEU A 200 12.76 10.78 -8.85
CA LEU A 200 12.00 9.53 -8.84
C LEU A 200 11.02 9.43 -10.02
N GLU A 201 10.31 10.51 -10.36
CA GLU A 201 9.42 10.56 -11.53
C GLU A 201 10.19 10.26 -12.84
N LEU A 202 11.40 10.82 -13.02
CA LEU A 202 12.22 10.57 -14.21
C LEU A 202 12.69 9.11 -14.29
N ASP A 203 13.11 8.54 -13.16
CA ASP A 203 13.63 7.18 -13.08
C ASP A 203 12.54 6.14 -13.36
N VAL A 204 11.37 6.33 -12.75
CA VAL A 204 10.20 5.49 -12.99
C VAL A 204 9.72 5.61 -14.43
N LYS A 205 9.72 6.83 -15.00
CA LYS A 205 9.33 7.04 -16.39
C LYS A 205 10.24 6.30 -17.36
N ALA A 206 11.56 6.33 -17.15
CA ALA A 206 12.51 5.59 -17.96
C ALA A 206 12.26 4.08 -17.88
N ALA A 207 12.07 3.55 -16.67
CA ALA A 207 11.74 2.14 -16.46
C ALA A 207 10.46 1.70 -17.17
N LEU A 208 9.41 2.52 -17.12
CA LEU A 208 8.15 2.25 -17.83
C LEU A 208 8.30 2.26 -19.35
N GLN A 209 9.25 3.03 -19.90
CA GLN A 209 9.52 3.05 -21.33
C GLN A 209 10.27 1.79 -21.76
N GLU A 210 11.27 1.37 -20.98
CA GLU A 210 12.02 0.12 -21.20
C GLU A 210 11.13 -1.12 -21.08
N ALA A 211 10.20 -1.16 -20.11
CA ALA A 211 9.28 -2.29 -19.95
C ALA A 211 8.23 -2.42 -21.08
N ARG A 212 8.21 -1.51 -22.05
CA ARG A 212 7.29 -1.52 -23.20
C ARG A 212 7.97 -1.87 -24.52
N SER A 213 9.30 -1.79 -24.57
CA SER A 213 10.12 -2.17 -25.73
C SER A 213 10.40 -3.66 -25.72
#